data_AF-A0A8S9YP62-F1
#
_entry.id   AF-A0A8S9YP62-F1
#
_cell.length_a   1.000
_cell.length_b   1.000
_cell.length_c   1.000
_cell.angle_alpha   90.00
_cell.angle_beta   90.00
_cell.angle_gamma   90.00
#
_symmetry.space_group_name_H-M   'P 1'
#
loop_
_entity.id
_entity.type
_entity.pdbx_description
1 polymer ?
#
loop_
_entity_poly.entity_id
_entity_poly.type
_entity_poly.pdbx_seq_one_letter_code
_entity_poly.pdbx_strand_id
1 'polypeptide(L)'
;MFRNLVICGYLTVLLFCLTNVEAGLFGIRMKYDSNDIPYVEFDGRRYVCDREELVKYTNDAGCEVGIYLRRPTAEEQSMREGSVSGSVLCPPRR
;
A
#
# COMPACT_ATOMS: atom_id res chain seq x y z
N MET A 1 -55.06 -14.42 -14.19
CA MET A 1 -54.75 -12.97 -14.22
C MET A 1 -53.56 -12.75 -13.29
N PHE A 2 -52.38 -12.51 -13.88
CA PHE A 2 -51.12 -11.95 -13.30
C PHE A 2 -50.59 -12.50 -11.96
N ARG A 3 -49.30 -12.77 -11.72
CA ARG A 3 -48.02 -12.52 -12.39
C ARG A 3 -47.03 -13.46 -11.69
N ASN A 4 -46.47 -14.44 -12.38
CA ASN A 4 -45.26 -15.10 -11.88
C ASN A 4 -44.10 -14.13 -12.08
N LEU A 5 -43.76 -13.40 -11.01
CA LEU A 5 -42.64 -12.47 -10.97
C LEU A 5 -41.34 -13.28 -10.82
N VAL A 6 -40.82 -13.81 -11.92
CA VAL A 6 -39.46 -14.37 -11.97
C VAL A 6 -38.48 -13.22 -12.09
N ILE A 7 -38.21 -12.55 -10.96
CA ILE A 7 -37.17 -11.52 -10.85
C ILE A 7 -36.40 -11.79 -9.56
N CYS A 8 -35.55 -12.81 -9.53
CA CYS A 8 -34.62 -12.96 -8.39
C CYS A 8 -33.42 -13.89 -8.64
N GLY A 9 -33.09 -14.21 -9.89
CA GLY A 9 -31.91 -15.06 -10.20
C GLY A 9 -30.77 -14.31 -10.89
N TYR A 10 -31.07 -13.31 -11.70
CA TYR A 10 -30.07 -12.66 -12.56
C TYR A 10 -29.41 -11.43 -11.93
N LEU A 11 -30.06 -10.77 -10.98
CA LEU A 11 -29.54 -9.53 -10.39
C LEU A 11 -28.43 -9.79 -9.35
N THR A 12 -28.42 -10.97 -8.73
CA THR A 12 -27.41 -11.35 -7.73
C THR A 12 -26.09 -11.83 -8.34
N VAL A 13 -26.11 -12.32 -9.58
CA VAL A 13 -24.89 -12.78 -10.28
C VAL A 13 -24.12 -11.61 -10.91
N LEU A 14 -24.78 -10.50 -11.24
CA LEU A 14 -24.15 -9.30 -11.79
C LEU A 14 -23.35 -8.47 -10.78
N LEU A 15 -23.51 -8.68 -9.47
CA LEU A 15 -22.79 -7.93 -8.44
C LEU A 15 -21.37 -8.47 -8.14
N PHE A 16 -21.04 -9.68 -8.57
CA PHE A 16 -19.76 -10.32 -8.21
C PHE A 16 -18.59 -9.99 -9.16
N CYS A 17 -18.80 -9.22 -10.23
CA CYS A 17 -17.76 -8.94 -11.22
C CYS A 17 -16.99 -7.61 -11.01
N LEU A 18 -17.26 -6.81 -9.98
CA LEU A 18 -16.82 -5.39 -9.96
C LEU A 18 -15.92 -4.93 -8.81
N THR A 19 -15.46 -5.79 -7.89
CA THR A 19 -14.77 -5.28 -6.69
C THR A 19 -13.52 -6.03 -6.26
N ASN A 20 -12.69 -6.51 -7.19
CA ASN A 20 -11.34 -6.97 -6.83
C ASN A 20 -10.42 -5.77 -6.57
N VAL A 21 -10.74 -4.97 -5.55
CA VAL A 21 -9.82 -3.98 -4.99
C VAL A 21 -8.76 -4.76 -4.21
N GLU A 22 -7.52 -4.70 -4.67
CA GLU A 22 -6.41 -5.37 -3.98
C GLU A 22 -5.75 -4.36 -3.04
N ALA A 23 -5.92 -4.59 -1.73
CA ALA A 23 -5.33 -3.76 -0.69
C ALA A 23 -4.30 -4.58 0.10
N GLY A 24 -3.13 -3.99 0.36
CA GLY A 24 -2.06 -4.64 1.10
C GLY A 24 -1.35 -3.67 2.05
N LEU A 25 -0.92 -4.20 3.20
CA LEU A 25 0.02 -3.54 4.12
C LEU A 25 1.32 -4.34 4.12
N PHE A 26 2.45 -3.64 4.16
CA PHE A 26 3.76 -4.27 4.14
C PHE A 26 4.79 -3.46 4.94
N GLY A 27 5.88 -4.11 5.35
CA GLY A 27 7.02 -3.46 6.00
C GLY A 27 8.17 -3.28 5.00
N ILE A 28 8.79 -2.11 5.00
CA ILE A 28 9.99 -1.83 4.22
C ILE A 28 11.16 -1.70 5.20
N ARG A 29 12.18 -2.54 5.05
CA ARG A 29 13.37 -2.48 5.90
C ARG A 29 14.15 -1.20 5.66
N MET A 30 14.51 -0.54 6.76
CA MET A 30 15.44 0.59 6.72
C MET A 30 16.84 0.11 6.35
N LYS A 31 17.54 0.98 5.64
CA LYS A 31 18.96 0.90 5.30
C LYS A 31 19.63 2.17 5.78
N TYR A 32 20.96 2.15 5.86
CA TYR A 32 21.76 3.28 6.28
C TYR A 32 22.87 3.49 5.26
N ASP A 33 23.10 4.73 4.87
CA ASP A 33 24.19 5.05 3.94
C ASP A 33 25.53 5.25 4.65
N SER A 34 26.54 5.71 3.90
CA SER A 34 27.89 5.96 4.43
C SER A 34 27.97 7.10 5.44
N ASN A 35 26.94 7.95 5.53
CA ASN A 35 26.83 9.06 6.47
C ASN A 35 25.89 8.72 7.64
N ASP A 36 25.54 7.44 7.82
CA ASP A 36 24.59 6.95 8.81
C ASP A 36 23.18 7.56 8.70
N ILE A 37 22.79 8.01 7.50
CA ILE A 37 21.45 8.54 7.26
C ILE A 37 20.51 7.37 6.95
N PRO A 38 19.42 7.19 7.74
CA PRO A 38 18.44 6.14 7.51
C PRO A 38 17.61 6.44 6.26
N TYR A 39 17.36 5.40 5.46
CA TYR A 39 16.50 5.49 4.27
C TYR A 39 15.80 4.16 3.99
N VAL A 40 14.77 4.19 3.17
CA VAL A 40 14.11 3.00 2.62
C VAL A 40 14.09 3.07 1.10
N GLU A 41 14.11 1.90 0.47
CA GLU A 41 13.97 1.79 -0.98
C GLU A 41 12.69 1.03 -1.30
N PHE A 42 11.85 1.64 -2.12
CA PHE A 42 10.62 1.03 -2.59
C PHE A 42 10.33 1.54 -4.00
N ASP A 43 9.94 0.62 -4.88
CA ASP A 43 9.56 0.93 -6.26
C ASP A 43 10.64 1.71 -7.04
N GLY A 44 11.90 1.27 -6.87
CA GLY A 44 13.07 1.89 -7.51
C GLY A 44 13.44 3.28 -6.99
N ARG A 45 12.76 3.78 -5.96
CA ARG A 45 12.99 5.11 -5.37
C ARG A 45 13.53 4.98 -3.95
N ARG A 46 14.38 5.94 -3.58
CA ARG A 46 14.95 6.07 -2.24
C ARG A 46 14.23 7.18 -1.47
N TYR A 47 13.83 6.88 -0.24
CA TYR A 47 13.16 7.82 0.67
C TYR A 47 13.96 7.94 1.96
N VAL A 48 14.32 9.16 2.34
CA VAL A 48 15.06 9.43 3.59
C VAL A 48 14.10 9.34 4.77
N CYS A 49 14.55 8.72 5.87
CA CYS A 49 13.77 8.52 7.09
C CYS A 49 14.18 9.51 8.18
N ASP A 50 14.15 10.81 7.88
CA ASP A 50 14.57 11.90 8.78
C ASP A 50 13.39 12.62 9.47
N ARG A 51 12.16 12.36 9.03
CA ARG A 51 10.93 12.93 9.59
C ARG A 51 9.75 11.97 9.45
N GLU A 52 8.68 12.30 10.15
CA GLU A 52 7.40 11.62 9.99
C GLU A 52 6.67 12.21 8.79
N GLU A 53 6.43 11.40 7.76
CA GLU A 53 5.82 11.83 6.51
C GLU A 53 5.10 10.67 5.83
N LEU A 54 3.91 10.92 5.29
CA LEU A 54 3.21 9.97 4.44
C LEU A 54 3.43 10.35 2.98
N VAL A 55 4.30 9.60 2.30
CA VAL A 55 4.51 9.73 0.86
C VAL A 55 3.43 8.93 0.15
N LYS A 56 2.67 9.58 -0.74
CA LYS A 56 1.65 8.94 -1.58
C LYS A 56 1.93 9.17 -3.05
N TYR A 57 1.75 8.13 -3.86
CA TYR A 57 1.81 8.25 -5.31
C TYR A 57 1.04 7.11 -5.98
N THR A 58 0.71 7.28 -7.25
CA THR A 58 0.14 6.20 -8.08
C THR A 58 1.28 5.56 -8.87
N ASN A 59 1.43 4.24 -8.79
CA ASN A 59 2.44 3.50 -9.53
C ASN A 59 1.99 3.23 -10.99
N ASP A 60 2.88 2.66 -11.79
CA ASP A 60 2.60 2.37 -13.21
C ASP A 60 1.46 1.35 -13.41
N ALA A 61 1.17 0.53 -12.39
CA ALA A 61 0.04 -0.39 -12.39
C ALA A 61 -1.30 0.30 -12.03
N GLY A 62 -1.30 1.61 -11.78
CA GLY A 62 -2.49 2.38 -11.40
C GLY A 62 -2.91 2.20 -9.94
N CYS A 63 -2.05 1.62 -9.09
CA CYS A 63 -2.31 1.45 -7.67
C CYS A 63 -1.84 2.67 -6.87
N GLU A 64 -2.62 3.09 -5.89
CA GLU A 64 -2.20 4.07 -4.90
C GLU A 64 -1.26 3.40 -3.88
N VAL A 65 -0.04 3.91 -3.78
CA VAL A 65 0.97 3.47 -2.82
C VAL A 65 1.13 4.53 -1.74
N GLY A 66 1.15 4.11 -0.49
CA GLY A 66 1.50 4.93 0.67
C GLY A 66 2.76 4.40 1.36
N ILE A 67 3.68 5.28 1.73
CA ILE A 67 4.85 4.96 2.56
C ILE A 67 4.86 5.89 3.77
N TYR A 68 4.79 5.32 4.97
CA TYR A 68 4.78 6.06 6.24
C TYR A 68 6.19 6.18 6.77
N LEU A 69 6.92 7.18 6.29
CA LEU A 69 8.26 7.50 6.75
C LEU A 69 8.20 7.97 8.21
N ARG A 70 9.25 7.61 8.96
CA ARG A 70 9.50 8.06 10.32
C ARG A 70 10.99 8.00 10.59
N ARG A 71 11.44 8.72 11.61
CA ARG A 71 12.78 8.52 12.16
C ARG A 71 12.90 7.13 12.80
N PRO A 72 14.08 6.49 12.73
CA PRO A 72 14.36 5.30 13.53
C PRO A 72 14.30 5.66 15.02
N THR A 73 13.93 4.72 15.86
CA THR A 73 14.13 4.85 17.30
C THR A 73 15.62 4.84 17.64
N ALA A 74 16.00 5.23 18.86
CA ALA A 74 17.40 5.17 19.28
C ALA A 74 17.98 3.74 19.21
N GLU A 75 17.16 2.73 19.54
CA GLU A 75 17.56 1.32 19.48
C GLU A 75 17.75 0.85 18.04
N GLU A 76 16.78 1.13 17.17
CA GLU A 76 16.85 0.86 15.73
C GLU A 76 18.08 1.52 15.08
N GLN A 77 18.36 2.77 15.44
CA GLN A 77 19.55 3.48 14.98
C GLN A 77 20.83 2.82 15.48
N SER A 78 20.89 2.43 16.75
CA SER A 78 22.05 1.74 17.34
C SER A 78 22.31 0.38 16.69
N MET A 79 21.26 -0.35 16.33
CA MET A 79 21.36 -1.68 15.72
C MET A 79 21.50 -1.60 14.19
N ARG A 80 21.31 -0.42 13.60
CA ARG A 80 21.17 -0.21 12.14
C ARG A 80 20.09 -1.10 11.53
N GLU A 81 19.02 -1.31 12.28
CA GLU A 81 17.88 -2.15 11.91
C GLU A 81 16.58 -1.35 12.12
N GLY A 82 15.52 -1.72 11.43
CA GLY A 82 14.23 -1.05 11.55
C GLY A 82 13.38 -1.22 10.30
N SER A 83 12.12 -0.78 10.40
CA SER A 83 11.22 -0.79 9.26
C SER A 83 10.18 0.31 9.33
N VAL A 84 9.77 0.77 8.16
CA VAL A 84 8.59 1.63 8.00
C VAL A 84 7.44 0.82 7.42
N SER A 85 6.22 1.33 7.61
CA SER A 85 5.03 0.73 7.02
C SER A 85 4.77 1.29 5.63
N GLY A 86 4.30 0.45 4.73
CA GLY A 86 3.75 0.82 3.44
C GLY A 86 2.36 0.24 3.24
N SER A 87 1.60 0.86 2.34
CA SER A 87 0.30 0.41 1.88
C SER A 87 0.22 0.46 0.36
N VAL A 88 -0.58 -0.44 -0.21
CA VAL A 88 -0.94 -0.41 -1.63
C VAL A 88 -2.45 -0.62 -1.74
N LEU A 89 -3.07 0.13 -2.63
CA LEU A 89 -4.48 0.03 -2.97
C LEU A 89 -4.62 0.05 -4.50
N CYS A 90 -4.92 -1.09 -5.08
CA CYS A 90 -5.14 -1.22 -6.51
C CYS A 90 -6.65 -1.16 -6.83
N PRO A 91 -7.07 -0.34 -7.79
CA PRO A 91 -8.45 -0.37 -8.28
C PRO A 91 -8.75 -1.72 -8.95
N PRO A 92 -10.04 -2.11 -9.06
CA PRO A 92 -10.42 -3.33 -9.76
C PRO A 92 -9.95 -3.28 -11.22
N ARG A 93 -9.28 -4.35 -11.67
CA ARG A 93 -8.91 -4.52 -13.08
C ARG A 93 -10.20 -4.59 -13.90
N ARG A 94 -10.34 -3.70 -14.89
CA ARG A 94 -11.45 -3.71 -15.86
C ARG A 94 -11.32 -4.86 -16.85
#